data_AF-A0A2Z6RSL6-F1
#
_entry.id   AF-A0A2Z6RSL6-F1
#
_cell.length_a   1.000
_cell.length_b   1.000
_cell.length_c   1.000
_cell.angle_alpha   90.00
_cell.angle_beta   90.00
_cell.angle_gamma   90.00
#
_symmetry.space_group_name_H-M   'P 1'
#
loop_
_entity.id
_entity.type
_entity.pdbx_description
1 polymer ?
#
loop_
_entity_poly.entity_id
_entity_poly.type
_entity_poly.pdbx_seq_one_letter_code
_entity_poly.pdbx_strand_id
1 'polypeptide(L)' 'MELEFLTKNFANWTSGNEIIDNFIQERQSKYNGYGEVFEWVPYNKFIEIKEIGKSIATAIWEEGPLRYDNNEKVLIRS' A
#
# COMPACT_ATOMS: atom_id res chain seq x y z
N MET A 1 -12.51 12.82 12.48
CA MET A 1 -11.06 13.04 12.27
C MET A 1 -10.39 11.83 11.63
N GLU A 2 -10.90 10.60 11.81
CA GLU A 2 -10.34 9.35 11.26
C GLU A 2 -10.85 9.03 9.83
N LEU A 3 -12.14 9.27 9.56
CA LEU A 3 -12.75 8.99 8.24
C LEU A 3 -12.14 9.81 7.09
N GLU A 4 -11.82 11.08 7.33
CA GLU A 4 -11.28 11.98 6.30
C GLU A 4 -9.87 11.56 5.86
N PHE A 5 -9.04 11.09 6.79
CA PHE A 5 -7.72 10.52 6.48
C PHE A 5 -7.84 9.27 5.62
N LEU A 6 -8.72 8.32 5.99
CA LEU A 6 -8.93 7.10 5.23
C LEU A 6 -9.41 7.41 3.81
N THR A 7 -10.40 8.30 3.68
CA THR A 7 -10.95 8.68 2.37
C THR A 7 -9.93 9.41 1.49
N LYS A 8 -9.05 10.21 2.10
CA LYS A 8 -8.01 10.98 1.39
C LYS A 8 -6.84 10.13 0.92
N ASN A 9 -6.45 9.11 1.70
CA ASN A 9 -5.21 8.34 1.47
C ASN A 9 -5.45 6.94 0.91
N PHE A 10 -6.61 6.32 1.15
CA PHE A 10 -6.95 4.98 0.67
C PHE A 10 -8.08 5.04 -0.36
N ALA A 11 -7.99 6.02 -1.28
CA ALA A 11 -8.97 6.30 -2.34
C ALA A 11 -9.56 5.02 -2.96
N ASN A 12 -10.81 5.11 -3.44
CA ASN A 12 -11.62 3.99 -3.96
C ASN A 12 -10.95 3.21 -5.11
N TRP A 13 -10.00 2.34 -4.81
CA TRP A 13 -9.48 1.33 -5.71
C TRP A 13 -10.07 -0.03 -5.30
N THR A 14 -10.30 -0.87 -6.29
CA THR A 14 -10.75 -2.25 -6.12
C THR A 14 -9.89 -3.11 -7.03
N SER A 15 -9.45 -4.26 -6.53
CA SER A 15 -8.79 -5.28 -7.34
C SER A 15 -9.79 -6.06 -8.22
N GLY A 16 -11.09 -5.85 -8.02
CA GLY A 16 -12.17 -6.67 -8.58
C GLY A 16 -12.41 -7.96 -7.79
N ASN A 17 -11.65 -8.21 -6.71
CA ASN A 17 -11.85 -9.34 -5.81
C ASN A 17 -12.28 -8.83 -4.43
N GLU A 18 -13.57 -8.99 -4.13
CA GLU A 18 -14.19 -8.48 -2.90
C GLU A 18 -13.51 -8.98 -1.61
N ILE A 19 -13.06 -10.25 -1.58
CA ILE A 19 -12.40 -10.81 -0.39
C ILE A 19 -11.06 -10.12 -0.14
N ILE A 20 -10.28 -9.91 -1.20
CA ILE A 20 -8.98 -9.23 -1.11
C ILE A 20 -9.18 -7.76 -0.76
N ASP A 21 -10.12 -7.09 -1.42
CA ASP A 21 -10.42 -5.68 -1.19
C ASP A 21 -10.86 -5.41 0.25
N ASN A 22 -11.76 -6.25 0.78
CA ASN A 22 -12.23 -6.14 2.16
C ASN A 22 -11.09 -6.35 3.15
N PHE A 23 -10.23 -7.34 2.93
CA PHE A 23 -9.07 -7.57 3.80
C PHE A 23 -8.13 -6.36 3.82
N ILE A 24 -7.85 -5.77 2.66
CA ILE A 24 -6.92 -4.65 2.55
C ILE A 24 -7.50 -3.40 3.21
N GLN A 25 -8.77 -3.09 2.97
CA GLN A 25 -9.47 -1.97 3.63
C GLN A 25 -9.54 -2.18 5.15
N GLU A 26 -9.75 -3.41 5.64
CA GLU A 26 -9.72 -3.71 7.07
C GLU A 26 -8.33 -3.44 7.68
N ARG A 27 -7.24 -3.76 6.98
CA ARG A 27 -5.87 -3.44 7.43
C ARG A 27 -5.62 -1.94 7.43
N GLN A 28 -6.02 -1.24 6.37
CA GLN A 28 -5.82 0.20 6.20
C GLN A 28 -6.64 1.03 7.20
N SER A 29 -7.86 0.60 7.52
CA SER A 29 -8.71 1.26 8.53
C SER A 29 -8.14 1.21 9.96
N LYS A 30 -7.22 0.28 10.23
CA LYS A 30 -6.51 0.16 11.52
C LYS A 30 -5.23 1.00 11.57
N TYR A 31 -4.88 1.69 10.49
CA TYR A 31 -3.69 2.55 10.46
C TYR A 31 -3.91 3.83 11.26
N ASN A 32 -2.99 4.11 12.18
CA ASN A 32 -3.11 5.21 13.14
C ASN A 32 -2.14 6.38 12.88
N GLY A 33 -1.51 6.43 11.70
CA GLY A 33 -0.53 7.47 11.35
C GLY A 33 0.91 7.13 11.77
N TYR A 34 1.15 5.99 12.41
CA TYR A 34 2.48 5.57 12.84
C TYR A 34 2.88 4.23 12.21
N GLY A 35 4.17 4.12 11.87
CA GLY A 35 4.72 2.91 11.28
C GLY A 35 4.36 2.72 9.81
N GLU A 36 4.49 1.48 9.35
CA GLU A 36 4.29 1.09 7.96
C GLU A 36 2.79 1.00 7.63
N VAL A 37 2.45 1.45 6.42
CA VAL A 37 1.09 1.36 5.88
C VAL A 37 0.92 0.01 5.19
N PHE A 38 -0.24 -0.61 5.37
CA PHE A 38 -0.61 -1.78 4.59
C PHE A 38 -0.99 -1.34 3.16
N GLU A 39 -0.14 -1.64 2.19
CA GLU A 39 -0.26 -1.16 0.82
C GLU A 39 -0.47 -2.29 -0.19
N TRP A 40 -1.39 -2.08 -1.13
CA TRP A 40 -1.54 -2.92 -2.30
C TRP A 40 -0.68 -2.40 -3.44
N VAL A 41 0.24 -3.22 -3.92
CA VAL A 41 1.16 -2.87 -5.01
C VAL A 41 0.87 -3.75 -6.21
N PRO A 42 0.41 -3.19 -7.34
CA PRO A 42 0.24 -3.95 -8.57
C PRO A 42 1.56 -4.56 -9.04
N TYR A 43 1.50 -5.79 -9.56
CA TYR A 43 2.70 -6.53 -9.99
C TYR A 43 3.56 -5.78 -11.01
N ASN A 44 2.93 -5.00 -11.90
CA ASN A 44 3.62 -4.21 -12.92
C ASN A 44 4.42 -3.00 -12.37
N LYS A 45 4.37 -2.74 -11.06
CA LYS A 45 5.20 -1.73 -10.37
C LYS A 45 6.55 -2.27 -9.91
N PHE A 46 6.79 -3.57 -10.09
CA PHE A 46 8.05 -4.21 -9.79
C PHE A 46 8.90 -4.35 -11.06
N ILE A 47 10.16 -3.97 -10.97
CA ILE A 47 11.17 -4.14 -12.02
C ILE A 47 12.29 -5.05 -11.54
N GLU A 48 13.19 -5.43 -12.45
CA GLU A 48 14.34 -6.30 -12.16
C GLU A 48 13.96 -7.57 -11.39
N ILE A 49 12.84 -8.19 -11.75
CA ILE A 49 12.35 -9.40 -11.08
C ILE A 49 13.32 -10.55 -11.38
N LYS A 50 13.95 -11.08 -10.33
CA LYS A 50 14.96 -12.14 -10.39
C LYS A 50 14.51 -13.32 -9.54
N GLU A 51 14.28 -14.46 -10.17
CA GLU A 51 13.96 -15.71 -9.46
C GLU A 51 15.19 -16.22 -8.71
N ILE A 52 15.01 -16.55 -7.43
CA ILE A 52 16.07 -17.10 -6.56
C ILE A 52 15.73 -18.52 -6.07
N GLY A 53 14.61 -19.08 -6.52
CA GLY A 53 14.16 -20.44 -6.22
C GLY A 53 12.86 -20.76 -6.95
N LYS A 54 12.32 -21.97 -6.73
CA LYS A 54 11.11 -22.43 -7.45
C LYS A 54 9.86 -21.56 -7.28
N SER A 55 9.81 -20.72 -6.25
CA SER A 55 8.64 -19.89 -5.93
C SER A 55 9.00 -18.59 -5.22
N ILE A 56 10.27 -18.18 -5.28
CA ILE A 56 10.76 -16.98 -4.62
C ILE A 56 11.48 -16.13 -5.65
N ALA A 57 11.14 -14.85 -5.70
CA ALA A 57 11.79 -13.86 -6.52
C ALA A 57 12.16 -12.64 -5.68
N THR A 58 13.23 -11.95 -6.07
CA THR A 58 13.52 -10.59 -5.65
C THR A 58 13.06 -9.63 -6.73
N ALA A 59 12.71 -8.41 -6.35
CA ALA A 59 12.35 -7.35 -7.28
C ALA A 59 12.68 -5.99 -6.69
N ILE A 60 12.79 -4.98 -7.56
CA ILE A 60 12.90 -3.59 -7.16
C ILE A 60 11.52 -2.95 -7.31
N TRP A 61 11.08 -2.25 -6.27
CA TRP A 61 9.88 -1.43 -6.31
C TRP A 61 10.30 0.03 -6.50
N GLU A 62 10.18 0.55 -7.73
CA GLU A 62 10.71 1.87 -8.09
C GLU A 62 10.06 3.01 -7.30
N GLU A 63 8.77 2.92 -7.07
CA GLU A 63 8.01 3.97 -6.38
C GLU A 63 8.24 3.97 -4.85
N GLY A 64 8.80 2.89 -4.29
CA GLY A 64 9.09 2.75 -2.85
C GLY A 64 7.86 2.78 -1.93
N PRO A 65 8.01 2.55 -0.62
CA PRO A 65 6.88 2.54 0.30
C PRO A 65 6.27 3.93 0.52
N LEU A 66 4.96 3.98 0.78
CA LEU A 66 4.31 5.17 1.31
C LEU A 66 4.89 5.55 2.68
N ARG A 67 5.03 6.86 2.89
CA ARG A 67 5.45 7.45 4.16
C ARG A 67 4.42 8.47 4.62
N TYR A 68 4.16 8.50 5.92
CA TYR A 68 3.33 9.53 6.53
C TYR A 68 4.09 10.86 6.65
N ASP A 69 3.53 11.91 6.08
CA ASP A 69 3.97 13.30 6.26
C ASP A 69 3.23 13.93 7.44
N ASN A 70 3.98 14.33 8.47
CA ASN A 70 3.41 14.91 9.69
C ASN A 70 2.85 16.32 9.51
N ASN A 71 3.32 17.07 8.51
CA ASN A 71 2.91 18.46 8.28
C ASN A 71 1.57 18.48 7.55
N GLU A 72 1.48 17.72 6.46
CA GLU A 72 0.31 17.66 5.58
C GLU A 72 -0.72 16.60 6.03
N LYS A 73 -0.34 15.73 6.98
CA LYS A 73 -1.15 14.61 7.51
C LYS A 73 -1.68 13.71 6.39
N VAL A 74 -0.80 13.37 5.46
CA VAL A 74 -1.08 12.52 4.28
C VAL A 74 0.02 11.49 4.08
N LEU A 75 -0.30 10.45 3.32
CA LEU A 75 0.67 9.49 2.80
C LEU A 75 1.23 10.01 1.49
N ILE A 76 2.56 10.09 1.41
CA ILE A 76 3.31 10.50 0.21
C ILE A 76 4.28 9.41 -0.20
N ARG A 77 4.63 9.36 -1.49
CA ARG A 77 5.76 8.59 -2.00
C ARG A 77 7.04 9.40 -1.83
N SER A 78 8.13 8.68 -1.54
CA SER A 78 9.45 9.26 -1.29
C SER A 78 10.13 9.69 -2.59
#